data_AF-A0A4R1QU55-F1
#
_entry.id   AF-A0A4R1QU55-F1
#
_cell.length_a   1.000
_cell.length_b   1.000
_cell.length_c   1.000
_cell.angle_alpha   90.00
_cell.angle_beta   90.00
_cell.angle_gamma   90.00
#
_symmetry.space_group_name_H-M   'P 1'
#
loop_
_entity.id
_entity.type
_entity.pdbx_description
1 polymer ?
#
loop_
_entity_poly.entity_id
_entity_poly.type
_entity_poly.pdbx_seq_one_letter_code
_entity_poly.pdbx_strand_id
1 'polypeptide(L)'
;MTQDVNVMPKKWIIKAENDLKTADQLLKMDEPITDSICFHCQQAAEKYLKAYLTHQGIPPEKTHKIERLIEAASQIDTSFVNLKAM
;
A
#
# COMPACT_ATOMS: atom_id res chain seq x y z
N MET A 1 -16.29 22.69 10.91
CA MET A 1 -15.78 21.40 11.44
C MET A 1 -15.64 20.46 10.26
N THR A 2 -14.43 20.32 9.74
CA THR A 2 -14.13 19.74 8.42
C THR A 2 -14.20 18.20 8.45
N GLN A 3 -15.28 17.67 7.85
CA GLN A 3 -15.50 16.25 7.64
C GLN A 3 -14.69 15.76 6.42
N ASP A 4 -13.37 15.57 6.50
CA ASP A 4 -12.63 15.09 5.30
C ASP A 4 -11.36 14.24 5.51
N VAL A 5 -10.99 13.85 6.74
CA VAL A 5 -9.72 13.11 6.95
C VAL A 5 -9.91 11.60 7.19
N ASN A 6 -11.15 11.10 7.24
CA ASN A 6 -11.40 9.68 7.52
C ASN A 6 -11.43 8.85 6.22
N VAL A 7 -10.28 8.68 5.57
CA VAL A 7 -10.13 7.62 4.54
C VAL A 7 -10.16 6.29 5.29
N MET A 8 -11.35 5.71 5.52
CA MET A 8 -11.47 4.46 6.27
C MET A 8 -10.45 3.41 5.79
N PRO A 9 -9.79 2.64 6.69
CA PRO A 9 -8.80 1.61 6.31
C PRO A 9 -9.30 0.67 5.20
N LYS A 10 -10.60 0.36 5.23
CA LYS A 10 -11.30 -0.44 4.22
C LYS A 10 -11.16 0.12 2.79
N LYS A 11 -11.16 1.44 2.60
CA LYS A 11 -10.98 2.06 1.28
C LYS A 11 -9.60 1.78 0.71
N TRP A 12 -8.56 1.77 1.56
CA TRP A 12 -7.21 1.44 1.15
C TRP A 12 -7.08 -0.03 0.80
N ILE A 13 -7.65 -0.92 1.62
CA ILE A 13 -7.68 -2.37 1.36
C ILE A 13 -8.34 -2.65 0.00
N ILE A 14 -9.53 -2.11 -0.26
CA ILE A 14 -10.23 -2.31 -1.54
C ILE A 14 -9.36 -1.90 -2.73
N LYS A 15 -8.61 -0.79 -2.61
CA LYS A 15 -7.71 -0.34 -3.69
C LYS A 15 -6.52 -1.29 -3.86
N ALA A 16 -5.92 -1.76 -2.76
CA ALA A 16 -4.80 -2.70 -2.80
C ALA A 16 -5.20 -4.03 -3.46
N GLU A 17 -6.38 -4.55 -3.10
CA GLU A 17 -6.94 -5.76 -3.71
C GLU A 17 -7.19 -5.59 -5.21
N ASN A 18 -7.63 -4.41 -5.65
CA ASN A 18 -7.78 -4.12 -7.08
C ASN A 18 -6.44 -4.08 -7.82
N ASP A 19 -5.36 -3.62 -7.20
CA ASP A 19 -4.03 -3.70 -7.81
C ASP A 19 -3.55 -5.14 -7.91
N LEU A 20 -3.68 -5.94 -6.85
CA LEU A 20 -3.33 -7.37 -6.89
C LEU A 20 -4.13 -8.12 -7.95
N LYS A 21 -5.44 -7.84 -8.05
CA LYS A 21 -6.29 -8.39 -9.09
C LYS A 21 -5.81 -7.99 -10.48
N THR A 22 -5.43 -6.73 -10.68
CA THR A 22 -4.88 -6.27 -11.97
C THR A 22 -3.58 -6.98 -12.31
N ALA A 23 -2.65 -7.09 -11.35
CA ALA A 23 -1.39 -7.82 -11.53
C ALA A 23 -1.63 -9.30 -11.88
N ASP A 24 -2.55 -9.96 -11.21
CA ASP A 24 -2.93 -11.36 -11.48
C ASP A 24 -3.54 -11.54 -12.88
N GLN A 25 -4.37 -10.59 -13.35
CA GLN A 25 -4.89 -10.64 -14.72
C GLN A 25 -3.80 -10.44 -15.77
N LEU A 26 -2.90 -9.47 -15.56
CA LEU A 26 -1.77 -9.21 -16.47
C LEU A 26 -0.80 -10.40 -16.54
N LEU A 27 -0.59 -11.10 -15.42
CA LEU A 27 0.28 -12.27 -15.35
C LEU A 27 -0.25 -13.45 -16.18
N LYS A 28 -1.56 -13.49 -16.44
CA LYS A 28 -2.24 -14.57 -17.21
C LYS A 28 -2.25 -14.32 -18.73
N MET A 29 -1.74 -13.19 -19.20
CA MET A 29 -1.65 -12.89 -20.63
C MET A 29 -0.58 -13.76 -21.30
N ASP A 30 -0.77 -14.10 -22.58
CA ASP A 30 0.23 -14.84 -23.37
C ASP A 30 1.57 -14.10 -23.44
N GLU A 31 1.52 -12.76 -23.46
CA GLU A 31 2.67 -11.86 -23.33
C GLU A 31 2.47 -10.93 -22.11
N PRO A 32 2.97 -11.32 -20.92
CA PRO A 32 2.79 -10.54 -19.70
C PRO A 32 3.51 -9.19 -19.74
N ILE A 33 2.79 -8.13 -19.36
CA ILE A 33 3.32 -6.77 -19.25
C ILE A 33 3.99 -6.60 -17.87
N THR A 34 5.22 -7.11 -17.75
CA THR A 34 5.92 -7.31 -16.46
C THR A 34 6.18 -6.02 -15.67
N ASP A 35 6.44 -4.90 -16.34
CA ASP A 35 6.60 -3.59 -15.71
C ASP A 35 5.28 -3.11 -15.05
N SER A 36 4.15 -3.31 -15.72
CA SER A 36 2.82 -3.01 -15.18
C SER A 36 2.45 -3.95 -14.02
N ILE A 37 2.83 -5.24 -14.09
CA ILE A 37 2.66 -6.19 -12.98
C ILE A 37 3.42 -5.70 -11.74
N CYS A 38 4.71 -5.37 -11.88
CA CYS A 38 5.54 -4.86 -10.79
C CYS A 38 4.97 -3.55 -10.22
N PHE A 39 4.51 -2.64 -11.08
CA PHE A 39 3.86 -1.40 -10.65
C PHE A 39 2.63 -1.66 -9.77
N HIS A 40 1.75 -2.57 -10.18
CA HIS A 40 0.56 -2.90 -9.39
C HIS A 40 0.91 -3.62 -8.08
N CYS A 41 1.89 -4.52 -8.06
CA CYS A 41 2.36 -5.14 -6.82
C CYS A 41 2.91 -4.10 -5.82
N GLN A 42 3.71 -3.14 -6.31
CA GLN A 42 4.25 -2.06 -5.49
C GLN A 42 3.13 -1.17 -4.93
N GLN A 43 2.16 -0.82 -5.77
CA GLN A 43 1.00 -0.02 -5.36
C GLN A 43 0.12 -0.74 -4.33
N ALA A 44 -0.06 -2.05 -4.46
CA ALA A 44 -0.77 -2.86 -3.47
C ALA A 44 -0.09 -2.79 -2.10
N ALA A 45 1.24 -2.99 -2.06
CA ALA A 45 2.02 -2.92 -0.83
C ALA A 45 1.91 -1.53 -0.16
N GLU A 46 2.04 -0.44 -0.92
CA GLU A 46 1.84 0.91 -0.40
C GLU A 46 0.43 1.09 0.20
N LYS A 47 -0.61 0.61 -0.48
CA LYS A 47 -1.99 0.80 -0.05
C LYS A 47 -2.30 -0.03 1.21
N TYR A 48 -1.72 -1.21 1.36
CA TYR A 48 -1.81 -1.96 2.63
C TYR A 48 -1.13 -1.23 3.79
N LEU A 49 0.06 -0.66 3.59
CA LEU A 49 0.71 0.16 4.61
C LEU A 49 -0.14 1.39 4.96
N LYS A 50 -0.73 2.07 3.96
CA LYS A 50 -1.66 3.19 4.17
C LYS A 50 -2.90 2.76 4.94
N ALA A 51 -3.44 1.55 4.69
CA ALA A 51 -4.54 0.98 5.44
C ALA A 51 -4.16 0.75 6.91
N TYR A 52 -2.98 0.16 7.15
CA TYR A 52 -2.45 -0.09 8.49
C TYR A 52 -2.27 1.21 9.28
N LEU A 53 -1.58 2.21 8.71
CA LEU A 53 -1.40 3.51 9.35
C LEU A 53 -2.72 4.17 9.70
N THR A 54 -3.67 4.16 8.76
CA THR A 54 -5.02 4.70 8.98
C THR A 54 -5.73 3.95 10.12
N HIS A 55 -5.60 2.61 10.16
CA HIS A 55 -6.20 1.80 11.23
C HIS A 55 -5.64 2.17 12.61
N GLN A 56 -4.37 2.55 12.68
CA GLN A 56 -3.69 3.04 13.87
C GLN A 56 -3.97 4.52 14.17
N GLY A 57 -4.90 5.16 13.43
CA GLY A 57 -5.26 6.57 13.62
C GLY A 57 -4.24 7.57 13.06
N ILE A 58 -3.26 7.10 12.28
CA ILE A 58 -2.23 7.93 11.66
C ILE A 58 -2.63 8.22 10.21
N PRO A 59 -2.83 9.49 9.83
CA PRO A 59 -3.08 9.85 8.43
C PRO A 59 -1.86 9.49 7.58
N PRO A 60 -1.99 8.62 6.57
CA PRO A 60 -0.86 8.30 5.72
C PRO A 60 -0.41 9.52 4.92
N GLU A 61 0.90 9.76 4.86
CA GLU A 61 1.46 10.81 4.00
C GLU A 61 1.09 10.56 2.53
N LYS A 62 0.80 11.65 1.80
CA LYS A 62 0.69 11.62 0.34
C LYS A 62 2.10 11.59 -0.27
N THR A 63 2.73 10.43 -0.17
CA THR A 63 4.05 10.12 -0.70
C THR A 63 3.99 8.88 -1.59
N HIS A 64 4.85 8.87 -2.61
CA HIS A 64 5.12 7.72 -3.49
C HIS A 64 6.40 6.97 -3.06
N LYS A 65 6.85 7.20 -1.83
CA LYS A 65 8.02 6.55 -1.23
C LYS A 65 7.54 5.55 -0.18
N ILE A 66 7.60 4.27 -0.52
CA ILE A 66 7.18 3.18 0.38
C ILE A 66 7.99 3.17 1.68
N GLU A 67 9.24 3.61 1.63
CA GLU A 67 10.17 3.67 2.77
C GLU A 67 9.64 4.60 3.88
N ARG A 68 8.95 5.68 3.50
CA ARG A 68 8.32 6.61 4.46
C ARG A 68 7.12 5.98 5.16
N LEU A 69 6.36 5.15 4.44
CA LEU A 69 5.25 4.41 5.02
C LEU A 69 5.74 3.30 5.95
N ILE A 70 6.80 2.59 5.57
CA ILE A 70 7.45 1.57 6.42
C ILE A 70 8.04 2.24 7.66
N GLU A 71 8.69 3.40 7.52
CA GLU A 71 9.20 4.18 8.65
C GLU A 71 8.09 4.54 9.63
N ALA A 72 6.98 5.12 9.16
CA ALA A 72 5.84 5.43 10.00
C ALA A 72 5.26 4.16 10.66
N ALA A 73 5.14 3.06 9.93
CA ALA A 73 4.64 1.80 10.47
C ALA A 73 5.58 1.22 11.55
N SER A 74 6.90 1.35 11.35
CA SER A 74 7.93 0.88 12.29
C SER A 74 7.95 1.61 13.62
N GLN A 75 7.43 2.85 13.67
CA GLN A 75 7.24 3.57 14.93
C GLN A 75 6.09 2.99 15.78
N ILE A 76 5.21 2.18 15.18
CA ILE A 76 4.04 1.57 15.82
C ILE A 76 4.30 0.10 16.12
N ASP A 77 4.83 -0.62 15.13
CA ASP A 77 5.16 -2.03 15.23
C ASP A 77 6.57 -2.27 14.67
N THR A 78 7.48 -2.66 15.56
CA THR A 78 8.90 -2.86 15.23
C THR A 78 9.15 -3.99 14.24
N SER A 79 8.19 -4.89 14.01
CA SER A 79 8.31 -5.94 12.98
C SER A 79 8.50 -5.38 11.57
N PHE A 80 8.01 -4.16 11.30
CA PHE A 80 8.19 -3.45 10.04
C PHE A 80 9.62 -2.96 9.79
N VAL A 81 10.49 -2.92 10.81
CA VAL A 81 11.91 -2.52 10.64
C VAL A 81 12.63 -3.46 9.66
N ASN A 82 12.26 -4.74 9.66
CA ASN A 82 12.87 -5.74 8.76
C ASN A 82 12.59 -5.46 7.28
N LEU A 83 11.53 -4.69 6.96
CA LEU A 83 11.20 -4.32 5.59
C LEU A 83 12.04 -3.16 5.04
N LYS A 84 12.75 -2.41 5.91
CA LYS A 84 13.71 -1.37 5.49
C LYS A 84 15.04 -1.95 5.01
N ALA A 85 15.32 -3.22 5.29
CA ALA A 85 16.62 -3.85 5.05
C ALA A 85 16.72 -4.60 3.70
N MET A 86 15.70 -4.49 2.85
CA MET A 86 15.69 -5.02 1.47
C MET A 86 16.05 -3.92 0.48
#